data_AF-A7N3F5-F1
#
_entry.id   AF-A7N3F5-F1
#
_cell.length_a   1.000
_cell.length_b   1.000
_cell.length_c   1.000
_cell.angle_alpha   90.00
_cell.angle_beta   90.00
_cell.angle_gamma   90.00
#
_symmetry.space_group_name_H-M   'P 1'
#
loop_
_entity.id
_entity.type
_entity.pdbx_description
1 polymer ?
#
loop_
_entity_poly.entity_id
_entity_poly.type
_entity_poly.pdbx_seq_one_letter_code
_entity_poly.pdbx_strand_id
1 'polypeptide(L)'
;MNSEKTDQTLIGWGANKNQIAKILPSNMDEQEARQREQHILAIEECLLLLFRQPEARKTFMNSASKSVFFEGRKPLEVIASGSLDDLAEAHRVIRSMLCI
;
A
#
# COMPACT_ATOMS: atom_id res chain seq x y z
N MET A 1 -17.65 6.56 -1.87
CA MET A 1 -16.18 6.64 -1.87
C MET A 1 -15.72 6.55 -0.43
N ASN A 2 -14.85 5.60 -0.09
CA ASN A 2 -14.35 5.39 1.28
C ASN A 2 -13.00 6.09 1.49
N SER A 3 -12.80 7.24 0.84
CA SER A 3 -11.49 7.90 0.73
C SER A 3 -10.90 8.23 2.11
N GLU A 4 -11.72 8.61 3.10
CA GLU A 4 -11.27 8.79 4.49
C GLU A 4 -10.63 7.54 5.11
N LYS A 5 -11.16 6.34 4.81
CA LYS A 5 -10.60 5.08 5.30
C LYS A 5 -9.26 4.79 4.64
N THR A 6 -9.17 5.03 3.33
CA THR A 6 -7.94 4.85 2.55
C THR A 6 -6.83 5.78 3.03
N ASP A 7 -7.14 7.06 3.25
CA ASP A 7 -6.22 8.03 3.84
C ASP A 7 -5.74 7.60 5.23
N GLN A 8 -6.64 7.15 6.11
CA GLN A 8 -6.28 6.64 7.44
C GLN A 8 -5.38 5.40 7.36
N THR A 9 -5.64 4.49 6.44
CA THR A 9 -4.78 3.32 6.19
C THR A 9 -3.38 3.75 5.77
N LEU A 10 -3.25 4.67 4.81
CA LEU A 10 -1.95 5.17 4.36
C LEU A 10 -1.19 5.90 5.48
N ILE A 11 -1.87 6.69 6.30
CA ILE A 11 -1.29 7.31 7.49
C ILE A 11 -0.82 6.25 8.50
N GLY A 12 -1.61 5.20 8.71
CA GLY A 12 -1.26 4.06 9.56
C GLY A 12 0.00 3.33 9.09
N TRP A 13 0.22 3.27 7.76
CA TRP A 13 1.46 2.76 7.17
C TRP A 13 2.64 3.73 7.31
N GLY A 14 2.43 4.95 7.80
CA GLY A 14 3.46 5.97 7.93
C GLY A 14 3.67 6.83 6.69
N ALA A 15 2.72 6.85 5.74
CA ALA A 15 2.78 7.72 4.58
C ALA A 15 2.67 9.20 4.98
N ASN A 16 3.51 10.04 4.37
CA ASN A 16 3.38 11.48 4.48
C ASN A 16 2.40 12.04 3.42
N LYS A 17 1.99 13.31 3.59
CA LYS A 17 1.03 13.97 2.68
C LYS A 17 1.45 13.93 1.21
N ASN A 18 2.74 14.05 0.91
CA ASN A 18 3.23 14.01 -0.46
C ASN A 18 3.12 12.60 -1.07
N GLN A 19 3.35 11.56 -0.26
CA GLN A 19 3.16 10.17 -0.70
C GLN A 19 1.68 9.87 -0.91
N ILE A 20 0.82 10.29 0.02
CA ILE A 20 -0.64 10.12 -0.12
C ILE A 20 -1.14 10.78 -1.40
N ALA A 21 -0.72 12.02 -1.69
CA ALA A 21 -1.11 12.72 -2.91
C ALA A 21 -0.61 12.04 -4.20
N LYS A 22 0.49 11.28 -4.15
CA LYS A 22 0.97 10.46 -5.28
C LYS A 22 0.18 9.17 -5.42
N ILE A 23 -0.23 8.56 -4.31
CA ILE A 23 -0.96 7.29 -4.28
C ILE A 23 -2.43 7.51 -4.66
N LEU A 24 -3.02 8.62 -4.22
CA LEU A 24 -4.40 9.05 -4.47
C LEU A 24 -4.41 10.45 -5.11
N PRO A 25 -3.97 10.58 -6.37
CA PRO A 25 -3.96 11.85 -7.06
C PRO A 25 -5.38 12.39 -7.28
N SER A 26 -5.59 13.69 -7.06
CA SER A 26 -6.93 14.30 -7.14
C SER A 26 -7.50 14.41 -8.57
N ASN A 27 -6.67 14.17 -9.59
CA ASN A 27 -7.02 14.28 -11.00
C ASN A 27 -7.23 12.93 -11.70
N MET A 28 -7.36 11.83 -10.95
CA MET A 28 -7.68 10.51 -11.49
C MET A 28 -9.17 10.36 -11.83
N ASP A 29 -9.48 9.50 -12.80
CA ASP A 29 -10.87 9.15 -13.09
C ASP A 29 -11.48 8.26 -11.99
N GLU A 30 -12.80 8.11 -12.01
CA GLU A 30 -13.53 7.35 -10.99
C GLU A 30 -13.16 5.86 -10.99
N GLN A 31 -12.79 5.29 -12.14
CA GLN A 31 -12.45 3.88 -12.25
C GLN A 31 -11.08 3.62 -11.62
N GLU A 32 -10.08 4.43 -11.94
CA GLU A 32 -8.75 4.37 -11.35
C GLU A 32 -8.81 4.63 -9.84
N ALA A 33 -9.61 5.62 -9.40
CA ALA A 33 -9.82 5.89 -7.98
C ALA A 33 -10.31 4.64 -7.23
N ARG A 34 -11.34 3.97 -7.77
CA ARG A 34 -11.88 2.74 -7.18
C ARG A 34 -10.86 1.60 -7.15
N GLN A 35 -10.06 1.44 -8.21
CA GLN A 35 -9.03 0.41 -8.27
C GLN A 35 -7.93 0.64 -7.23
N ARG A 36 -7.46 1.89 -7.08
CA ARG A 36 -6.48 2.27 -6.05
C ARG A 36 -7.02 2.01 -4.65
N GLU A 37 -8.26 2.44 -4.37
CA GLU A 37 -8.92 2.18 -3.08
C GLU A 37 -8.99 0.67 -2.79
N GLN A 38 -9.40 -0.15 -3.76
CA GLN A 38 -9.47 -1.60 -3.61
C GLN A 38 -8.11 -2.22 -3.29
N HIS A 39 -7.06 -1.83 -4.00
CA HIS A 39 -5.71 -2.34 -3.74
C HIS A 39 -5.20 -1.94 -2.35
N ILE A 40 -5.40 -0.70 -1.93
CA ILE A 40 -4.94 -0.21 -0.62
C ILE A 40 -5.63 -0.97 0.52
N LEU A 41 -6.95 -1.13 0.43
CA LEU A 41 -7.72 -1.87 1.43
C LEU A 41 -7.35 -3.35 1.47
N ALA A 42 -7.17 -3.98 0.30
CA ALA A 42 -6.75 -5.38 0.22
C ALA A 42 -5.33 -5.60 0.78
N ILE A 43 -4.42 -4.66 0.55
CA ILE A 43 -3.09 -4.70 1.18
C ILE A 43 -3.22 -4.62 2.71
N GLU A 44 -4.05 -3.71 3.24
CA GLU A 44 -4.25 -3.60 4.69
C GLU A 44 -4.82 -4.89 5.28
N GLU A 45 -5.80 -5.51 4.61
CA GLU A 45 -6.32 -6.82 5.02
C GLU A 45 -5.23 -7.88 5.05
N CYS A 46 -4.35 -7.92 4.04
CA CYS A 46 -3.22 -8.85 4.04
C CYS A 46 -2.24 -8.56 5.19
N LEU A 47 -1.94 -7.29 5.45
CA LEU A 47 -1.05 -6.88 6.55
C LEU A 47 -1.64 -7.22 7.91
N LEU A 48 -2.96 -7.11 8.09
CA LEU A 48 -3.66 -7.51 9.32
C LEU A 48 -3.55 -9.01 9.59
N LEU A 49 -3.54 -9.82 8.54
CA LEU A 49 -3.34 -11.27 8.62
C LEU A 49 -1.88 -11.64 8.90
N LEU A 50 -0.92 -10.96 8.26
CA LEU A 50 0.51 -11.20 8.45
C LEU A 50 1.02 -10.71 9.81
N PHE A 51 0.52 -9.57 10.28
CA PHE A 51 1.03 -8.88 11.46
C PHE A 51 -0.10 -8.45 12.38
N ARG A 52 -0.16 -9.09 13.56
CA ARG A 52 -1.16 -8.78 14.59
C ARG A 52 -1.02 -7.34 15.13
N GLN A 53 0.20 -6.83 15.26
CA GLN A 53 0.46 -5.52 15.83
C GLN A 53 0.54 -4.41 14.77
N PRO A 54 -0.05 -3.23 15.00
CA PRO A 54 0.00 -2.10 14.07
C PRO A 54 1.43 -1.60 13.80
N GLU A 55 2.28 -1.57 14.83
CA GLU A 55 3.70 -1.17 14.68
C GLU A 55 4.47 -2.11 13.74
N ALA A 56 4.14 -3.40 13.75
CA ALA A 56 4.77 -4.37 12.83
C ALA A 56 4.33 -4.13 11.38
N ARG A 57 3.05 -3.80 11.14
CA ARG A 57 2.55 -3.41 9.80
C ARG A 57 3.25 -2.16 9.28
N LYS A 58 3.33 -1.13 10.12
CA LYS A 58 4.05 0.11 9.82
C LYS A 58 5.54 -0.15 9.56
N THR A 59 6.18 -0.97 10.38
CA THR A 59 7.58 -1.35 10.21
C THR A 59 7.81 -2.05 8.89
N PHE A 60 6.95 -3.01 8.51
CA PHE A 60 7.03 -3.69 7.22
C PHE A 60 6.94 -2.71 6.05
N MET A 61 5.96 -1.80 6.08
CA MET A 61 5.77 -0.81 5.01
C MET A 61 6.95 0.17 4.88
N ASN A 62 7.66 0.44 5.98
CA ASN A 62 8.79 1.39 6.03
C ASN A 62 10.18 0.73 6.04
N SER A 63 10.25 -0.61 5.96
CA SER A 63 11.53 -1.33 5.96
C SER A 63 11.85 -1.84 4.56
N ALA A 64 13.15 -1.86 4.25
CA ALA A 64 13.65 -2.47 3.02
C ALA A 64 13.15 -3.91 2.92
N SER A 65 12.38 -4.22 1.88
CA SER A 65 11.90 -5.58 1.66
C SER A 65 12.84 -6.30 0.72
N LYS A 66 13.26 -7.51 1.11
CA LYS A 66 14.13 -8.39 0.31
C LYS A 66 13.36 -9.16 -0.77
N SER A 67 12.04 -8.94 -0.89
CA SER A 67 11.29 -9.52 -2.00
C SER A 67 11.85 -9.03 -3.33
N VAL A 68 11.85 -9.91 -4.33
CA VAL A 68 12.36 -9.64 -5.69
C VAL A 68 11.72 -8.39 -6.28
N PHE A 69 10.44 -8.13 -6.00
CA PHE A 69 9.76 -6.95 -6.51
C PHE A 69 10.19 -5.63 -5.84
N PHE A 70 10.43 -5.66 -4.53
CA PHE A 70 10.79 -4.46 -3.80
C PHE A 70 12.28 -4.13 -3.98
N GLU A 71 13.13 -5.10 -4.33
CA GLU A 71 14.56 -4.91 -4.62
C GLU A 71 15.32 -4.15 -3.52
N GLY A 72 14.95 -4.35 -2.25
CA GLY A 72 15.53 -3.62 -1.11
C GLY A 72 14.95 -2.23 -0.88
N ARG A 73 13.98 -1.78 -1.69
CA ARG A 73 13.17 -0.57 -1.41
C ARG A 73 12.09 -0.87 -0.38
N LYS A 74 11.54 0.20 0.20
CA LYS A 74 10.42 0.08 1.13
C LYS A 74 9.13 -0.14 0.33
N PRO A 75 8.23 -1.04 0.76
CA PRO A 75 6.94 -1.22 0.11
C PRO A 75 6.18 0.09 -0.08
N LEU A 76 6.21 0.97 0.93
CA LEU A 76 5.57 2.27 0.87
C LEU A 76 6.22 3.22 -0.15
N GLU A 77 7.53 3.14 -0.39
CA GLU A 77 8.19 3.94 -1.42
C GLU A 77 7.82 3.49 -2.82
N VAL A 78 7.69 2.18 -3.04
CA VAL A 78 7.25 1.63 -4.32
C VAL A 78 5.80 1.98 -4.61
N ILE A 79 4.91 1.84 -3.63
CA ILE A 79 3.50 2.25 -3.77
C ILE A 79 3.39 3.77 -3.99
N ALA A 80 4.25 4.56 -3.34
CA ALA A 80 4.31 6.00 -3.52
C ALA A 80 5.01 6.47 -4.81
N SER A 81 5.34 5.57 -5.74
CA SER A 81 5.76 5.95 -7.10
C SER A 81 4.65 6.69 -7.84
N GLY A 82 3.40 6.39 -7.49
CA GLY A 82 2.19 6.92 -8.12
C GLY A 82 1.69 6.06 -9.28
N SER A 83 2.40 5.00 -9.66
CA SER A 83 1.95 4.04 -10.68
C SER A 83 0.87 3.11 -10.11
N LEU A 84 -0.23 2.93 -10.85
CA LEU A 84 -1.25 1.94 -10.50
C LEU A 84 -0.70 0.51 -10.60
N ASP A 85 0.15 0.24 -11.59
CA ASP A 85 0.75 -1.08 -11.79
C ASP A 85 1.66 -1.44 -10.60
N ASP A 86 2.43 -0.49 -10.07
CA ASP A 86 3.27 -0.70 -8.90
C ASP A 86 2.42 -1.01 -7.65
N LEU A 87 1.28 -0.33 -7.49
CA LEU A 87 0.34 -0.60 -6.41
C LEU A 87 -0.31 -1.99 -6.54
N ALA A 88 -0.71 -2.37 -7.75
CA ALA A 88 -1.30 -3.67 -8.04
C ALA A 88 -0.31 -4.82 -7.82
N GLU A 89 0.95 -4.65 -8.25
CA GLU A 89 2.00 -5.64 -8.05
C GLU A 89 2.44 -5.72 -6.58
N ALA A 90 2.54 -4.58 -5.88
CA ALA A 90 2.76 -4.57 -4.43
C ALA A 90 1.67 -5.38 -3.70
N HIS A 91 0.40 -5.19 -4.06
CA HIS A 91 -0.69 -5.99 -3.55
C HIS A 91 -0.50 -7.48 -3.84
N ARG A 92 -0.18 -7.85 -5.08
CA ARG A 92 0.05 -9.25 -5.44
C ARG A 92 1.17 -9.89 -4.62
N VAL A 93 2.30 -9.20 -4.46
CA VAL A 93 3.46 -9.68 -3.72
C VAL A 93 3.13 -9.84 -2.24
N ILE A 94 2.49 -8.85 -1.61
CA ILE A 94 2.09 -8.93 -0.20
C ILE A 94 1.11 -10.07 0.02
N ARG A 95 0.12 -10.23 -0.86
CA ARG A 95 -0.83 -11.34 -0.81
C ARG A 95 -0.15 -12.70 -0.94
N SER A 96 0.89 -12.82 -1.77
CA SER A 96 1.64 -14.07 -1.92
C SER A 96 2.33 -14.53 -0.63
N MET A 97 2.65 -13.60 0.27
CA MET A 97 3.25 -13.90 1.58
C MET A 97 2.26 -14.59 2.54
N LEU A 98 0.96 -14.56 2.25
CA LEU A 98 -0.07 -15.27 3.03
C LEU A 98 -0.17 -16.76 2.67
N CYS A 99 0.25 -17.15 1.47
CA CYS A 99 0.11 -18.50 0.94
C CYS A 99 1.33 -19.38 1.27
N ILE A 100 1.63 -19.55 2.56
CA ILE A 100 2.67 -20.46 3.07
C ILE A 100 2.05 -21.67 3.75
#